data_AF-A0A412IR79-F1
#
_entry.id   AF-A0A412IR79-F1
#
_cell.length_a   1.000
_cell.length_b   1.000
_cell.length_c   1.000
_cell.angle_alpha   90.00
_cell.angle_beta   90.00
_cell.angle_gamma   90.00
#
_symmetry.space_group_name_H-M   'P 1'
#
loop_
_entity.id
_entity.type
_entity.pdbx_description
1 polymer ?
#
loop_
_entity_poly.entity_id
_entity_poly.type
_entity_poly.pdbx_seq_one_letter_code
_entity_poly.pdbx_strand_id
1 'polypeptide(L)'
;MEKKGKKIKLKKQFNDILFNLYKQGHGLPKHKNEHNSTPLIHSDKTHETYQANCRRFAKFCYEQGVKYDMNEAFKLIPAYGRKLESEGKSAWTVYTAICAIAKAYGVSTESLGYKPPKRERASIKRSRYATEMDKHFSVENNKNLITFCNALDFAGVK
;
A
#
# COMPACT_ATOMS: atom_id res chain seq x y z
N MET A 1 14.44 -4.70 -41.70
CA MET A 1 13.75 -3.71 -40.84
C MET A 1 13.27 -4.42 -39.58
N GLU A 2 14.03 -4.36 -38.48
CA GLU A 2 13.55 -4.84 -37.18
C GLU A 2 12.29 -4.04 -36.79
N LYS A 3 11.17 -4.74 -36.59
CA LYS A 3 9.98 -4.14 -35.99
C LYS A 3 10.35 -3.74 -34.57
N LYS A 4 10.68 -2.46 -34.35
CA LYS A 4 10.85 -1.89 -32.99
C LYS A 4 9.61 -2.26 -32.18
N GLY A 5 9.76 -3.21 -31.25
CA GLY A 5 8.67 -3.68 -30.40
C GLY A 5 8.01 -2.50 -29.69
N LYS A 6 6.68 -2.53 -29.57
CA LYS A 6 5.94 -1.46 -28.87
C LYS A 6 6.48 -1.31 -27.44
N LYS A 7 7.01 -0.12 -27.11
CA LYS A 7 7.49 0.18 -25.75
C LYS A 7 6.34 0.04 -24.75
N ILE A 8 6.52 -0.83 -23.76
CA ILE A 8 5.51 -1.09 -22.73
C ILE A 8 5.60 0.00 -21.66
N LYS A 9 4.46 0.62 -21.33
CA LYS A 9 4.37 1.67 -20.31
C LYS A 9 4.65 1.11 -18.91
N LEU A 10 5.26 1.92 -18.04
CA LEU A 10 5.55 1.55 -16.63
C LEU A 10 4.36 0.94 -15.88
N LYS A 11 3.16 1.54 -15.99
CA LYS A 11 1.94 1.00 -15.35
C LYS A 11 1.67 -0.45 -15.72
N LYS A 12 1.87 -0.81 -17.00
CA LYS A 12 1.68 -2.17 -17.48
C LYS A 12 2.82 -3.08 -17.02
N GLN A 13 4.07 -2.63 -17.11
CA GLN A 13 5.23 -3.38 -16.61
C GLN A 13 5.07 -3.76 -15.13
N PHE A 14 4.79 -2.78 -14.25
CA PHE A 14 4.55 -3.04 -12.82
C PHE A 14 3.39 -3.99 -12.59
N ASN A 15 2.29 -3.81 -13.32
CA ASN A 15 1.13 -4.67 -13.20
C ASN A 15 1.43 -6.12 -13.58
N ASP A 16 2.10 -6.32 -14.71
CA ASP A 16 2.42 -7.65 -15.23
C ASP A 16 3.37 -8.39 -14.27
N ILE A 17 4.36 -7.69 -13.71
CA ILE A 17 5.27 -8.25 -12.68
C ILE A 17 4.49 -8.69 -11.44
N LEU A 18 3.71 -7.78 -10.85
CA LEU A 18 2.95 -8.08 -9.63
C LEU A 18 1.89 -9.16 -9.86
N PHE A 19 1.25 -9.18 -11.04
CA PHE A 19 0.27 -10.19 -11.41
C PHE A 19 0.91 -11.57 -11.58
N ASN A 20 2.12 -11.65 -12.15
CA ASN A 20 2.85 -12.92 -12.24
C ASN A 20 3.22 -13.45 -10.85
N LEU A 21 3.72 -12.59 -9.95
CA LEU A 21 4.01 -12.96 -8.55
C LEU A 21 2.76 -13.41 -7.80
N TYR A 22 1.63 -12.77 -8.07
CA TYR A 22 0.33 -13.13 -7.53
C TYR A 22 -0.16 -14.48 -8.08
N LYS A 23 -0.13 -14.68 -9.40
CA LYS A 23 -0.54 -15.93 -10.04
C LYS A 23 0.27 -17.13 -9.52
N GLN A 24 1.56 -16.94 -9.26
CA GLN A 24 2.43 -17.99 -8.72
C GLN A 24 2.18 -18.27 -7.23
N GLY A 25 1.81 -17.27 -6.43
CA GLY A 25 1.64 -17.44 -4.98
C GLY A 25 0.20 -17.68 -4.53
N HIS A 26 -0.78 -17.22 -5.29
CA HIS A 26 -2.19 -17.29 -4.94
C HIS A 26 -2.66 -18.74 -4.83
N GLY A 27 -3.36 -19.07 -3.74
CA GLY A 27 -3.81 -20.43 -3.43
C GLY A 27 -2.74 -21.34 -2.83
N LEU A 28 -1.47 -20.92 -2.80
CA LEU A 28 -0.40 -21.68 -2.12
C LEU A 28 -0.29 -21.26 -0.65
N PRO A 29 0.02 -22.23 0.25
CA PRO A 29 0.28 -21.90 1.64
C PRO A 29 1.49 -20.97 1.74
N LYS A 30 1.41 -19.96 2.62
CA LYS A 30 2.59 -19.21 3.01
C LYS A 30 3.53 -20.13 3.79
N HIS A 31 4.83 -20.09 3.51
CA HIS A 31 5.82 -20.69 4.38
C HIS A 31 5.68 -20.09 5.78
N LYS A 32 5.40 -20.94 6.78
CA LYS A 32 5.08 -20.52 8.15
C LYS A 32 6.30 -20.08 8.97
N ASN A 33 7.51 -20.40 8.49
CA ASN A 33 8.69 -20.40 9.34
C ASN A 33 9.53 -19.12 9.23
N GLU A 34 9.27 -18.26 8.25
CA GLU A 34 9.97 -16.98 8.09
C GLU A 34 9.03 -15.88 7.59
N HIS A 35 8.98 -14.79 8.35
CA HIS A 35 8.19 -13.63 8.00
C HIS A 35 8.76 -13.02 6.70
N ASN A 36 7.95 -12.95 5.64
CA ASN A 36 8.34 -12.40 4.32
C ASN A 36 9.32 -13.28 3.50
N SER A 37 9.46 -14.57 3.81
CA SER A 37 10.36 -15.50 3.11
C SER A 37 10.02 -15.74 1.64
N THR A 38 8.74 -15.61 1.26
CA THR A 38 8.34 -15.88 -0.13
C THR A 38 8.42 -14.61 -0.99
N PRO A 39 9.07 -14.69 -2.17
CA PRO A 39 9.07 -13.59 -3.13
C PRO A 39 7.66 -13.31 -3.69
N LEU A 40 6.73 -14.26 -3.54
CA LEU A 40 5.40 -14.26 -4.14
C LEU A 40 4.34 -13.44 -3.38
N ILE A 41 3.16 -13.29 -4.00
CA ILE A 41 1.99 -12.65 -3.40
C ILE A 41 0.89 -13.70 -3.24
N HIS A 42 0.43 -13.93 -2.02
CA HIS A 42 -0.50 -15.02 -1.68
C HIS A 42 -1.96 -14.58 -1.47
N SER A 43 -2.24 -13.27 -1.50
CA SER A 43 -3.55 -12.73 -1.14
C SER A 43 -3.95 -11.60 -2.08
N ASP A 44 -5.20 -11.63 -2.50
CA ASP A 44 -5.86 -10.64 -3.36
C ASP A 44 -5.66 -9.25 -2.80
N LYS A 45 -5.86 -9.08 -1.49
CA LYS A 45 -5.76 -7.78 -0.85
C LYS A 45 -4.35 -7.18 -0.93
N THR A 46 -3.34 -8.05 -0.81
CA THR A 46 -1.95 -7.62 -0.98
C THR A 46 -1.69 -7.22 -2.42
N HIS A 47 -2.17 -8.02 -3.38
CA HIS A 47 -2.01 -7.74 -4.80
C HIS A 47 -2.66 -6.41 -5.20
N GLU A 48 -3.92 -6.19 -4.83
CA GLU A 48 -4.66 -4.94 -5.06
C GLU A 48 -3.92 -3.72 -4.49
N THR A 49 -3.49 -3.83 -3.23
CA THR A 49 -2.79 -2.75 -2.53
C THR A 49 -1.48 -2.41 -3.24
N TYR A 50 -0.71 -3.41 -3.63
CA TYR A 50 0.58 -3.21 -4.29
C TYR A 50 0.41 -2.64 -5.69
N GLN A 51 -0.57 -3.15 -6.43
CA GLN A 51 -0.94 -2.65 -7.76
C GLN A 51 -1.36 -1.18 -7.70
N ALA A 52 -2.19 -0.80 -6.73
CA ALA A 52 -2.62 0.59 -6.53
C ALA A 52 -1.43 1.52 -6.23
N ASN A 53 -0.51 1.11 -5.35
CA ASN A 53 0.69 1.89 -5.03
C ASN A 53 1.63 2.03 -6.24
N CYS A 54 1.87 0.96 -6.99
CA CYS A 54 2.72 1.02 -8.18
C CYS A 54 2.09 1.87 -9.30
N ARG A 55 0.76 1.87 -9.44
CA ARG A 55 0.06 2.78 -10.38
C ARG A 55 0.26 4.25 -10.01
N ARG A 56 0.22 4.58 -8.72
CA ARG A 56 0.46 5.96 -8.21
C ARG A 56 1.91 6.37 -8.48
N PHE A 57 2.86 5.48 -8.21
CA PHE A 57 4.28 5.71 -8.52
C PHE A 57 4.52 5.90 -10.02
N ALA A 58 3.96 5.04 -10.87
CA ALA A 58 4.09 5.19 -12.31
C ALA A 58 3.48 6.50 -12.83
N LYS A 59 2.39 7.00 -12.21
CA LYS A 59 1.85 8.33 -12.53
C LYS A 59 2.87 9.42 -12.19
N PHE A 60 3.51 9.36 -11.02
CA PHE A 60 4.58 10.28 -10.66
C PHE A 60 5.76 10.21 -11.65
N CYS A 61 6.21 9.02 -12.05
CA CYS A 61 7.26 8.89 -13.07
C CYS A 61 6.87 9.56 -14.40
N TYR A 62 5.60 9.47 -14.80
CA TYR A 62 5.11 10.15 -16.00
C TYR A 62 5.16 11.67 -15.89
N GLU A 63 4.88 12.22 -14.71
CA GLU A 63 5.01 13.65 -14.41
C GLU A 63 6.48 14.11 -14.52
N GLN A 64 7.43 13.22 -14.22
CA GLN A 64 8.88 13.44 -14.38
C GLN A 64 9.41 13.10 -15.79
N GLY A 65 8.55 12.77 -16.75
CA GLY A 65 8.92 12.43 -18.14
C GLY A 65 9.33 10.97 -18.38
N VAL A 66 9.45 10.14 -17.35
CA VAL A 66 9.87 8.74 -17.46
C VAL A 66 8.67 7.83 -17.70
N LYS A 67 8.50 7.32 -18.93
CA LYS A 67 7.28 6.58 -19.35
C LYS A 67 7.43 5.06 -19.50
N TYR A 68 8.65 4.58 -19.75
CA TYR A 68 8.90 3.21 -20.20
C TYR A 68 10.10 2.55 -19.51
N ASP A 69 11.05 3.35 -19.02
CA ASP A 69 12.31 2.86 -18.47
C ASP A 69 12.18 2.63 -16.95
N MET A 70 12.27 1.37 -16.55
CA MET A 70 12.20 0.97 -15.15
C MET A 70 13.44 1.37 -14.35
N ASN A 71 14.61 1.48 -14.99
CA ASN A 71 15.87 1.89 -14.34
C ASN A 71 15.87 3.40 -14.08
N GLU A 72 15.38 4.20 -15.02
CA GLU A 72 15.16 5.64 -14.78
C GLU A 72 14.10 5.85 -13.69
N ALA A 73 13.01 5.08 -13.72
CA ALA A 73 12.00 5.13 -12.68
C ALA A 73 12.58 4.75 -11.31
N PHE A 74 13.50 3.78 -11.25
CA PHE A 74 14.14 3.37 -9.99
C PHE A 74 14.87 4.54 -9.31
N LYS A 75 15.55 5.38 -10.09
CA LYS A 75 16.25 6.58 -9.57
C LYS A 75 15.30 7.62 -8.98
N LEU A 76 14.01 7.60 -9.37
CA LEU A 76 12.99 8.52 -8.87
C LEU A 76 12.36 8.09 -7.54
N ILE A 77 12.65 6.88 -7.04
CA ILE A 77 12.04 6.36 -5.80
C ILE A 77 12.31 7.27 -4.58
N PRO A 78 13.53 7.79 -4.35
CA PRO A 78 13.77 8.71 -3.24
C PRO A 78 13.04 10.05 -3.38
N ALA A 79 12.87 10.56 -4.61
CA ALA A 79 12.08 11.75 -4.86
C ALA A 79 10.60 11.51 -4.57
N TYR A 80 10.09 10.34 -4.96
CA TYR A 80 8.71 9.95 -4.68
C TYR A 80 8.44 9.78 -3.17
N GLY A 81 9.37 9.18 -2.43
CA GLY A 81 9.27 9.05 -0.97
C GLY A 81 9.10 10.42 -0.28
N ARG A 82 10.00 11.36 -0.59
CA ARG A 82 9.92 12.75 -0.08
C ARG A 82 8.64 13.47 -0.49
N LYS A 83 8.13 13.21 -1.70
CA LYS A 83 6.84 13.76 -2.16
C LYS A 83 5.67 13.25 -1.32
N LEU A 84 5.66 11.97 -0.94
CA LEU A 84 4.60 11.43 -0.08
C LEU A 84 4.65 12.03 1.32
N GLU A 85 5.84 12.29 1.85
CA GLU A 85 6.01 13.00 3.13
C GLU A 85 5.51 14.44 3.05
N SER A 86 5.84 15.18 1.99
CA SER A 86 5.37 16.56 1.80
C SER A 86 3.85 16.65 1.58
N GLU A 87 3.24 15.62 0.99
CA GLU A 87 1.77 15.46 0.91
C GLU A 87 1.12 15.09 2.25
N GLY A 88 1.88 14.98 3.35
CA GLY A 88 1.38 14.64 4.68
C GLY A 88 0.88 13.20 4.80
N LYS A 89 1.36 12.27 3.96
CA LYS A 89 1.00 10.85 4.08
C LYS A 89 1.58 10.27 5.37
N SER A 90 0.81 9.41 6.02
CA SER A 90 1.29 8.71 7.22
C SER A 90 2.52 7.85 6.92
N ALA A 91 3.39 7.67 7.92
CA ALA A 91 4.54 6.77 7.82
C ALA A 91 4.15 5.35 7.35
N TRP A 92 2.96 4.89 7.74
CA TRP A 92 2.43 3.59 7.30
C TRP A 92 2.16 3.54 5.81
N THR A 93 1.51 4.59 5.29
CA THR A 93 1.19 4.74 3.86
C THR A 93 2.47 4.83 3.03
N VAL A 94 3.43 5.67 3.44
CA VAL A 94 4.72 5.83 2.77
C VAL A 94 5.45 4.48 2.70
N TYR A 95 5.60 3.80 3.84
CA TYR A 95 6.27 2.50 3.88
C TYR A 95 5.57 1.46 2.99
N THR A 96 4.24 1.43 2.99
CA THR A 96 3.47 0.48 2.15
C THR A 96 3.72 0.74 0.66
N ALA A 97 3.80 2.01 0.26
CA ALA A 97 4.13 2.39 -1.11
C ALA A 97 5.54 1.93 -1.50
N ILE A 98 6.54 2.17 -0.63
CA ILE A 98 7.93 1.76 -0.85
C ILE A 98 8.06 0.23 -0.91
N CYS A 99 7.38 -0.53 -0.05
CA CYS A 99 7.38 -1.99 -0.12
C CYS A 99 6.74 -2.54 -1.38
N ALA A 100 5.65 -1.92 -1.86
CA ALA A 100 5.01 -2.33 -3.11
C ALA A 100 5.97 -2.14 -4.30
N ILE A 101 6.67 -1.00 -4.33
CA ILE A 101 7.69 -0.70 -5.34
C ILE A 101 8.85 -1.70 -5.23
N ALA A 102 9.40 -1.90 -4.03
CA ALA A 102 10.48 -2.87 -3.78
C ALA A 102 10.12 -4.27 -4.30
N LYS A 103 8.89 -4.73 -4.00
CA LYS A 103 8.37 -6.02 -4.45
C LYS A 103 8.30 -6.10 -5.98
N ALA A 104 7.87 -5.04 -6.64
CA ALA A 104 7.80 -5.02 -8.10
C ALA A 104 9.19 -4.97 -8.78
N TYR A 105 10.21 -4.43 -8.11
CA TYR A 105 11.59 -4.50 -8.57
C TYR A 105 12.32 -5.79 -8.15
N GLY A 106 11.73 -6.59 -7.25
CA GLY A 106 12.36 -7.80 -6.72
C GLY A 106 13.56 -7.51 -5.81
N VAL A 107 13.60 -6.35 -5.15
CA VAL A 107 14.71 -5.92 -4.30
C VAL A 107 14.28 -5.65 -2.86
N SER A 108 15.24 -5.59 -1.94
CA SER A 108 14.99 -5.13 -0.56
C SER A 108 14.67 -3.64 -0.52
N THR A 109 13.82 -3.22 0.42
CA THR A 109 13.52 -1.80 0.65
C THR A 109 14.77 -0.98 0.97
N GLU A 110 15.81 -1.59 1.54
CA GLU A 110 17.07 -0.92 1.89
C GLU A 110 17.87 -0.50 0.64
N SER A 111 17.71 -1.23 -0.46
CA SER A 111 18.41 -0.96 -1.73
C SER A 111 17.81 0.20 -2.52
N LEU A 112 16.65 0.72 -2.12
CA LEU A 112 15.90 1.73 -2.86
C LEU A 112 16.43 3.17 -2.68
N GLY A 113 17.48 3.37 -1.88
CA GLY A 113 18.07 4.69 -1.64
C GLY A 113 17.15 5.65 -0.84
N TYR A 114 16.06 5.13 -0.26
CA TYR A 114 15.14 5.88 0.58
C TYR A 114 14.70 5.04 1.77
N LYS A 115 14.90 5.60 2.97
CA LYS A 115 14.48 4.97 4.22
C LYS A 115 13.17 5.63 4.67
N PRO A 116 12.02 4.94 4.57
CA PRO A 116 10.77 5.49 5.04
C PRO A 116 10.82 5.78 6.54
N PRO A 117 10.05 6.77 7.03
CA PRO A 117 10.03 7.14 8.44
C PRO A 117 9.61 5.96 9.31
N LYS A 118 10.17 5.89 10.53
CA LYS A 118 9.91 4.80 11.47
C LYS A 118 8.43 4.75 11.82
N ARG A 119 7.84 3.54 11.76
CA ARG A 119 6.45 3.29 12.13
C ARG A 119 6.31 3.25 13.64
N GLU A 120 5.95 4.37 14.24
CA GLU A 120 5.67 4.41 15.67
C GLU A 120 4.19 4.14 15.94
N ARG A 121 3.88 3.26 16.89
CA ARG A 121 2.48 3.01 17.28
C ARG A 121 1.82 4.26 17.87
N ALA A 122 2.61 5.15 18.47
CA ALA A 122 2.16 6.41 19.05
C ALA A 122 1.64 7.40 18.00
N SER A 123 2.13 7.35 16.75
CA SER A 123 1.68 8.26 15.67
C SER A 123 0.42 7.78 14.94
N ILE A 124 -0.17 6.65 15.36
CA ILE A 124 -1.43 6.15 14.81
C ILE A 124 -2.59 6.96 15.37
N LYS A 125 -3.10 7.91 14.59
CA LYS A 125 -4.35 8.63 14.89
C LYS A 125 -5.53 7.68 14.65
N ARG A 126 -6.05 7.08 15.73
CA ARG A 126 -7.26 6.25 15.67
C ARG A 126 -8.49 7.15 15.75
N SER A 127 -9.47 6.88 14.89
CA SER A 127 -10.82 7.48 14.93
C SER A 127 -11.63 6.89 16.10
N ARG A 128 -11.17 7.12 17.34
CA ARG A 128 -11.91 6.74 18.56
C ARG A 128 -12.72 7.88 19.14
N TYR A 129 -12.75 9.01 18.44
CA TYR A 129 -13.50 10.21 18.79
C TYR A 129 -14.43 10.54 17.63
N ALA A 130 -15.51 11.27 17.90
CA ALA A 130 -16.49 11.68 16.91
C ALA A 130 -15.80 12.31 15.68
N THR A 131 -16.09 11.76 14.50
CA THR A 131 -15.60 12.24 13.21
C THR A 131 -16.74 12.83 12.40
N GLU A 132 -16.42 13.62 11.37
CA GLU A 132 -17.43 14.21 10.48
C GLU A 132 -18.31 13.16 9.80
N MET A 133 -17.82 11.93 9.64
CA MET A 133 -18.56 10.82 9.06
C MET A 133 -19.67 10.29 10.00
N ASP A 134 -19.52 10.49 11.32
CA ASP A 134 -20.52 10.10 12.32
C ASP A 134 -21.77 10.99 12.27
N LYS A 135 -21.71 12.14 11.57
CA LYS A 135 -22.86 13.05 11.39
C LYS A 135 -24.04 12.40 10.66
N HIS A 136 -23.81 11.33 9.90
CA HIS A 136 -24.86 10.59 9.20
C HIS A 136 -25.51 9.50 10.05
N PHE A 137 -25.00 9.25 11.26
CA PHE A 137 -25.59 8.27 12.17
C PHE A 137 -26.86 8.85 12.81
N SER A 138 -28.02 8.38 12.36
CA SER A 138 -29.30 8.71 13.00
C SER A 138 -29.42 7.98 14.33
N VAL A 139 -29.26 8.72 15.43
CA VAL A 139 -29.43 8.20 16.79
C VAL A 139 -30.83 7.62 16.98
N GLU A 140 -31.85 8.22 16.36
CA GLU A 140 -33.23 7.77 16.50
C GLU A 140 -33.51 6.43 15.84
N ASN A 141 -33.04 6.24 14.61
CA ASN A 141 -33.26 4.99 13.88
C ASN A 141 -32.43 3.83 14.45
N ASN A 142 -31.39 4.14 15.23
CA ASN A 142 -30.47 3.17 15.81
C ASN A 142 -30.60 3.05 17.35
N LYS A 143 -31.69 3.53 17.95
CA LYS A 143 -31.93 3.47 19.41
C LYS A 143 -31.71 2.07 19.99
N ASN A 144 -32.22 1.02 19.35
CA ASN A 144 -32.05 -0.37 19.81
C ASN A 144 -30.58 -0.82 19.83
N LEU A 145 -29.80 -0.41 18.84
CA LEU A 145 -28.39 -0.76 18.73
C LEU A 145 -27.56 -0.06 19.82
N ILE A 146 -27.88 1.21 20.09
CA ILE A 146 -27.28 1.99 21.18
C ILE A 146 -27.63 1.37 22.54
N THR A 147 -28.90 1.04 22.78
CA THR A 147 -29.36 0.39 24.02
C THR A 147 -28.66 -0.96 24.23
N PHE A 148 -28.54 -1.77 23.17
CA PHE A 148 -27.84 -3.05 23.23
C PHE A 148 -26.36 -2.90 23.61
N CYS A 149 -25.64 -1.97 22.98
CA CYS A 149 -24.22 -1.72 23.29
C CYS A 149 -24.03 -1.15 24.71
N ASN A 150 -24.88 -0.22 25.13
CA ASN A 150 -24.81 0.37 26.48
C ASN A 150 -25.12 -0.65 27.57
N ALA A 151 -26.02 -1.62 27.32
CA ALA A 151 -26.32 -2.69 28.26
C ALA A 151 -25.13 -3.67 28.44
N LEU A 152 -24.25 -3.77 27.45
CA LEU A 152 -23.05 -4.63 27.49
C LEU A 152 -21.84 -3.94 28.16
N ASP A 153 -21.78 -2.61 28.17
CA ASP A 153 -20.68 -1.83 28.78
C ASP A 153 -20.73 -1.75 30.33
N PHE A 154 -21.80 -2.26 30.97
CA PHE A 154 -21.94 -2.31 32.44
C PHE A 154 -21.43 -3.62 33.07
N ALA A 155 -20.32 -4.15 32.58
CA ALA A 155 -19.59 -5.26 33.21
C ALA A 155 -18.07 -5.02 33.16
N GLY A 156 -17.55 -3.99 33.85
CA GLY A 156 -16.10 -3.85 33.89
C GLY A 156 -15.41 -2.66 34.55
N VAL A 157 -16.09 -1.78 35.29
CA VAL A 157 -15.37 -0.77 36.11
C VAL A 157 -16.05 -0.62 37.47
N LYS A 158 -15.51 -1.32 38.47
CA LYS A 158 -15.46 -0.87 39.86
C LYS A 158 -14.01 -0.50 40.15
#